data_AF-A0A354QA42-F1
#
_entry.id   AF-A0A354QA42-F1
#
_cell.length_a   1.000
_cell.length_b   1.000
_cell.length_c   1.000
_cell.angle_alpha   90.00
_cell.angle_beta   90.00
_cell.angle_gamma   90.00
#
_symmetry.space_group_name_H-M   'P 1'
#
loop_
_entity.id
_entity.type
_entity.pdbx_description
1 polymer ?
#
loop_
_entity_poly.entity_id
_entity_poly.type
_entity_poly.pdbx_seq_one_letter_code
_entity_poly.pdbx_strand_id
1 'polypeptide(L)'
;MAKILTEEQIQQYHQNGFVSPIRVMSEEEAYSIKAKIEEAEKKFPEDFNPEKRNNLHLTFMVLDELAHNNVIVDAVEDLIGPDISLWSSVMFIKDASTNHFVSWHQDATYMGMNSSDFLTPWFALTPSTIEMGCMSM
;
A
#
# COMPACT_ATOMS: atom_id res chain seq x y z
N MET A 1 -21.28 4.04 2.78
CA MET A 1 -19.91 4.23 3.28
C MET A 1 -19.55 5.70 3.21
N ALA A 2 -18.51 6.13 3.93
CA ALA A 2 -18.21 7.55 4.04
C ALA A 2 -17.51 8.04 2.76
N LYS A 3 -17.92 9.20 2.23
CA LYS A 3 -17.19 9.88 1.15
C LYS A 3 -16.07 10.67 1.79
N ILE A 4 -14.82 10.35 1.47
CA ILE A 4 -13.63 10.93 2.12
C ILE A 4 -12.70 11.66 1.16
N LEU A 5 -12.75 11.35 -0.15
CA LEU A 5 -12.00 12.10 -1.17
C LEU A 5 -12.79 13.31 -1.64
N THR A 6 -12.09 14.43 -1.89
CA THR A 6 -12.71 15.60 -2.51
C THR A 6 -12.92 15.39 -4.01
N GLU A 7 -13.80 16.19 -4.62
CA GLU A 7 -14.00 16.15 -6.07
C GLU A 7 -12.69 16.44 -6.83
N GLU A 8 -11.86 17.35 -6.32
CA GLU A 8 -10.55 17.65 -6.91
C GLU A 8 -9.60 16.46 -6.84
N GLN A 9 -9.59 15.70 -5.73
CA GLN A 9 -8.78 14.49 -5.58
C GLN A 9 -9.21 13.39 -6.55
N ILE A 10 -10.53 13.19 -6.72
CA ILE A 10 -11.10 12.24 -7.67
C ILE A 10 -10.74 12.65 -9.11
N GLN A 11 -10.88 13.93 -9.44
CA GLN A 11 -10.48 14.44 -10.77
C GLN A 11 -8.99 14.28 -11.02
N GLN A 12 -8.13 14.55 -10.03
CA GLN A 12 -6.68 14.34 -10.12
C GLN A 12 -6.36 12.88 -10.45
N TYR A 13 -7.00 11.93 -9.77
CA TYR A 13 -6.80 10.50 -10.03
C TYR A 13 -7.14 10.14 -11.49
N HIS A 14 -8.31 10.56 -11.99
CA HIS A 14 -8.71 10.25 -13.37
C HIS A 14 -7.86 10.94 -14.44
N GLN A 15 -7.27 12.10 -14.14
CA GLN A 15 -6.41 12.83 -15.09
C GLN A 15 -4.96 12.31 -15.10
N ASN A 16 -4.40 12.04 -13.92
CA ASN A 16 -2.97 11.75 -13.75
C ASN A 16 -2.68 10.26 -13.53
N GLY A 17 -3.70 9.44 -13.28
CA GLY A 17 -3.57 8.02 -12.93
C GLY A 17 -3.18 7.76 -11.47
N PHE A 18 -3.06 8.81 -10.64
CA PHE A 18 -2.79 8.69 -9.21
C PHE A 18 -3.28 9.92 -8.43
N VAL A 19 -3.47 9.75 -7.12
CA VAL A 19 -3.77 10.85 -6.20
C VAL A 19 -2.98 10.69 -4.90
N SER A 20 -2.34 11.77 -4.47
CA SER A 20 -1.66 11.85 -3.18
C SER A 20 -1.47 13.32 -2.77
N PRO A 21 -1.27 13.63 -1.47
CA PRO A 21 -1.35 12.71 -0.34
C PRO A 21 -2.79 12.44 0.12
N ILE A 22 -3.02 11.26 0.69
CA ILE A 22 -4.23 10.90 1.44
C ILE A 22 -3.80 10.48 2.84
N ARG A 23 -4.37 11.10 3.87
CA ARG A 23 -4.03 10.79 5.27
C ARG A 23 -4.87 9.61 5.73
N VAL A 24 -4.24 8.43 5.81
CA VAL A 24 -4.90 7.20 6.30
C VAL A 24 -4.90 7.11 7.83
N MET A 25 -3.79 7.49 8.47
CA MET A 25 -3.59 7.37 9.92
C MET A 25 -2.59 8.42 10.42
N SER A 26 -2.52 8.62 11.73
CA SER A 26 -1.49 9.44 12.37
C SER A 26 -0.11 8.79 12.26
N GLU A 27 0.95 9.59 12.44
CA GLU A 27 2.32 9.05 12.45
C GLU A 27 2.55 8.08 13.62
N GLU A 28 1.94 8.35 14.78
CA GLU A 28 2.02 7.48 15.96
C GLU A 28 1.41 6.11 15.68
N GLU A 29 0.23 6.05 15.05
CA GLU A 29 -0.40 4.80 14.63
C GLU A 29 0.46 4.05 13.61
N ALA A 30 1.01 4.75 12.62
CA ALA A 30 1.92 4.16 11.62
C ALA A 30 3.15 3.53 12.29
N TYR A 31 3.79 4.23 13.23
CA TYR A 31 4.94 3.70 13.98
C TYR A 31 4.57 2.53 14.91
N SER A 32 3.38 2.54 15.51
CA SER A 32 2.88 1.43 16.32
C SER A 32 2.68 0.17 15.47
N ILE A 33 2.10 0.31 14.28
CA ILE A 33 1.92 -0.79 13.33
C ILE A 33 3.27 -1.31 12.82
N LYS A 34 4.19 -0.40 12.46
CA LYS A 34 5.57 -0.75 12.12
C LYS A 34 6.23 -1.60 13.20
N ALA A 35 6.12 -1.22 14.47
CA ALA A 35 6.74 -1.95 15.57
C ALA A 35 6.20 -3.39 15.69
N LYS A 36 4.89 -3.58 15.50
CA LYS A 36 4.27 -4.92 15.46
C LYS A 36 4.76 -5.77 14.29
N ILE A 37 4.95 -5.15 13.11
CA ILE A 37 5.50 -5.83 11.94
C ILE A 37 6.96 -6.22 12.19
N GLU A 38 7.79 -5.33 12.72
CA GLU A 38 9.19 -5.64 13.07
C GLU A 38 9.32 -6.73 14.14
N GLU A 39 8.37 -6.82 15.08
CA GLU A 39 8.29 -7.94 16.03
C GLU A 39 7.95 -9.25 15.32
N ALA A 40 6.98 -9.23 14.40
CA ALA A 40 6.61 -10.40 13.59
C ALA A 40 7.77 -10.85 12.71
N GLU A 41 8.51 -9.93 12.08
CA GLU A 41 9.72 -10.22 11.29
C GLU A 41 10.78 -10.95 12.10
N LYS A 42 11.04 -10.51 13.34
CA LYS A 42 12.01 -11.16 14.24
C LYS A 42 11.57 -12.57 14.65
N LYS A 43 10.27 -12.76 14.86
CA LYS A 43 9.71 -14.04 15.31
C LYS A 43 9.54 -15.05 14.17
N PHE A 44 9.29 -14.57 12.95
CA PHE A 44 8.99 -15.36 11.77
C PHE A 44 9.86 -14.93 10.56
N PRO A 45 11.20 -15.00 10.67
CA PRO A 45 12.11 -14.48 9.64
C PRO A 45 11.95 -15.20 8.29
N GLU A 46 11.59 -16.48 8.31
CA GLU A 46 11.35 -17.29 7.10
C GLU A 46 10.09 -16.91 6.34
N ASP A 47 9.13 -16.20 6.97
CA ASP A 47 7.90 -15.74 6.34
C ASP A 47 8.03 -14.31 5.80
N PHE A 48 8.88 -13.48 6.43
CA PHE A 48 9.12 -12.09 6.03
C PHE A 48 10.31 -11.88 5.08
N ASN A 49 10.96 -12.97 4.67
CA ASN A 49 12.08 -12.89 3.74
C ASN A 49 11.65 -12.22 2.40
N PRO A 50 12.58 -11.63 1.64
CA PRO A 50 12.26 -10.87 0.43
C PRO A 50 11.39 -11.59 -0.61
N GLU A 51 11.44 -12.92 -0.68
CA GLU A 51 10.68 -13.74 -1.64
C GLU A 51 9.24 -14.05 -1.17
N LYS A 52 8.92 -13.81 0.11
CA LYS A 52 7.63 -14.18 0.72
C LYS A 52 6.79 -13.02 1.25
N ARG A 53 7.14 -11.79 0.86
CA ARG A 53 6.41 -10.57 1.27
C ARG A 53 5.03 -10.36 0.66
N ASN A 54 4.60 -11.27 -0.22
CA ASN A 54 3.28 -11.23 -0.86
C ASN A 54 2.21 -11.85 0.05
N ASN A 55 1.04 -11.22 0.12
CA ASN A 55 -0.16 -11.73 0.77
C ASN A 55 -0.03 -12.08 2.26
N LEU A 56 0.93 -11.44 2.95
CA LEU A 56 1.13 -11.62 4.40
C LEU A 56 -0.09 -11.19 5.24
N HIS A 57 -1.03 -10.40 4.68
CA HIS A 57 -2.32 -10.12 5.33
C HIS A 57 -3.12 -11.40 5.62
N LEU A 58 -2.95 -12.48 4.85
CA LEU A 58 -3.62 -13.76 5.08
C LEU A 58 -3.10 -14.51 6.31
N THR A 59 -1.91 -14.17 6.81
CA THR A 59 -1.23 -14.90 7.90
C THR A 59 -0.95 -14.03 9.12
N PHE A 60 -0.89 -12.71 8.96
CA PHE A 60 -0.57 -11.77 10.04
C PHE A 60 -1.70 -10.77 10.26
N MET A 61 -2.35 -10.87 11.42
CA MET A 61 -3.49 -10.04 11.82
C MET A 61 -3.22 -8.53 11.70
N VAL A 62 -2.02 -8.06 12.03
CA VAL A 62 -1.67 -6.64 11.89
C VAL A 62 -1.75 -6.14 10.44
N LEU A 63 -1.48 -7.02 9.46
CA LEU A 63 -1.57 -6.71 8.04
C LEU A 63 -2.99 -6.90 7.51
N ASP A 64 -3.76 -7.86 8.07
CA ASP A 64 -5.19 -8.01 7.80
C ASP A 64 -6.00 -6.80 8.27
N GLU A 65 -5.71 -6.29 9.47
CA GLU A 65 -6.31 -5.07 10.01
C GLU A 65 -6.02 -3.84 9.13
N LEU A 66 -4.80 -3.76 8.57
CA LEU A 66 -4.44 -2.73 7.61
C LEU A 66 -5.21 -2.88 6.29
N ALA A 67 -5.31 -4.10 5.77
CA ALA A 67 -6.06 -4.40 4.54
C ALA A 67 -7.55 -4.01 4.65
N HIS A 68 -8.12 -4.08 5.85
CA HIS A 68 -9.50 -3.71 6.15
C HIS A 68 -9.65 -2.32 6.79
N ASN A 69 -8.62 -1.45 6.71
CA ASN A 69 -8.71 -0.10 7.26
C ASN A 69 -9.79 0.72 6.52
N ASN A 70 -10.80 1.20 7.24
CA ASN A 70 -11.92 1.93 6.64
C ASN A 70 -11.50 3.16 5.82
N VAL A 71 -10.48 3.91 6.23
CA VAL A 71 -10.01 5.07 5.45
C VAL A 71 -9.39 4.64 4.13
N ILE A 72 -8.72 3.48 4.10
CA ILE A 72 -8.22 2.92 2.83
C ILE A 72 -9.40 2.48 1.97
N VAL A 73 -10.30 1.66 2.53
CA VAL A 73 -11.45 1.10 1.82
C VAL A 73 -12.35 2.22 1.26
N ASP A 74 -12.77 3.17 2.08
CA ASP A 74 -13.60 4.32 1.68
C ASP A 74 -12.92 5.14 0.56
N ALA A 75 -11.60 5.34 0.60
CA ALA A 75 -10.87 6.06 -0.45
C ALA A 75 -10.83 5.28 -1.77
N VAL A 76 -10.67 3.96 -1.73
CA VAL A 76 -10.72 3.12 -2.93
C VAL A 76 -12.12 3.15 -3.53
N GLU A 77 -13.16 3.01 -2.71
CA GLU A 77 -14.54 3.04 -3.17
C GLU A 77 -14.95 4.37 -3.80
N ASP A 78 -14.38 5.48 -3.31
CA ASP A 78 -14.58 6.80 -3.90
C ASP A 78 -14.06 6.90 -5.34
N LEU A 79 -13.08 6.06 -5.72
CA LEU A 79 -12.46 6.07 -7.04
C LEU A 79 -13.05 5.03 -8.00
N ILE A 80 -13.34 3.81 -7.53
CA ILE A 80 -13.73 2.69 -8.39
C ILE A 80 -15.09 2.06 -8.04
N GLY A 81 -15.79 2.61 -7.05
CA GLY A 81 -17.08 2.10 -6.59
C GLY A 81 -16.97 1.04 -5.48
N PRO A 82 -18.10 0.60 -4.92
CA PRO A 82 -18.14 -0.21 -3.69
C PRO A 82 -17.88 -1.71 -3.90
N ASP A 83 -17.99 -2.20 -5.13
CA ASP A 83 -17.87 -3.63 -5.45
C ASP A 83 -16.40 -4.02 -5.63
N ILE A 84 -15.65 -3.96 -4.54
CA ILE A 84 -14.19 -4.19 -4.53
C ILE A 84 -13.81 -5.49 -3.84
N SER A 85 -12.66 -6.03 -4.24
CA SER A 85 -12.03 -7.19 -3.60
C SER A 85 -10.53 -6.99 -3.54
N LEU A 86 -9.92 -7.34 -2.41
CA LEU A 86 -8.47 -7.35 -2.28
C LEU A 86 -7.89 -8.55 -3.04
N TRP A 87 -7.30 -8.28 -4.20
CA TRP A 87 -6.66 -9.32 -5.00
C TRP A 87 -5.33 -9.80 -4.40
N SER A 88 -4.48 -8.86 -3.96
CA SER A 88 -3.15 -9.17 -3.45
C SER A 88 -2.62 -8.00 -2.61
N SER A 89 -1.68 -8.29 -1.71
CA SER A 89 -0.88 -7.28 -1.00
C SER A 89 0.61 -7.59 -1.12
N VAL A 90 1.46 -6.57 -1.01
CA VAL A 90 2.92 -6.75 -1.00
C VAL A 90 3.54 -5.82 0.02
N MET A 91 4.41 -6.35 0.89
CA MET A 91 5.23 -5.52 1.77
C MET A 91 6.47 -4.98 1.03
N PHE A 92 6.55 -3.65 0.89
CA PHE A 92 7.70 -2.97 0.30
C PHE A 92 8.63 -2.45 1.39
N ILE A 93 9.68 -3.21 1.71
CA ILE A 93 10.71 -2.84 2.68
C ILE A 93 12.01 -2.51 1.94
N LYS A 94 12.53 -1.30 2.17
CA LYS A 94 13.79 -0.82 1.61
C LYS A 94 14.84 -0.70 2.71
N ASP A 95 15.80 -1.60 2.72
CA ASP A 95 16.92 -1.56 3.66
C ASP A 95 17.86 -0.40 3.31
N ALA A 96 18.34 0.27 4.35
CA ALA A 96 19.26 1.39 4.21
C ALA A 96 20.56 0.97 3.50
N SER A 97 21.14 1.88 2.72
CA SER A 97 22.42 1.69 2.05
C SER A 97 22.45 0.52 1.04
N THR A 98 21.29 0.17 0.47
CA THR A 98 21.20 -0.78 -0.65
C THR A 98 21.06 -0.06 -1.99
N ASN A 99 21.51 -0.69 -3.08
CA ASN A 99 21.33 -0.18 -4.45
C ASN A 99 20.05 -0.72 -5.11
N HIS A 100 19.15 -1.33 -4.33
CA HIS A 100 17.90 -1.88 -4.85
C HIS A 100 16.93 -0.76 -5.23
N PHE A 101 16.37 -0.84 -6.42
CA PHE A 101 15.32 0.06 -6.88
C PHE A 101 14.27 -0.72 -7.67
N VAL A 102 13.08 -0.14 -7.77
CA VAL A 102 12.02 -0.63 -8.64
C VAL A 102 12.05 0.23 -9.90
N SER A 103 12.28 -0.37 -11.06
CA SER A 103 12.29 0.34 -12.34
C SER A 103 10.88 0.78 -12.74
N TRP A 104 10.77 1.72 -13.69
CA TRP A 104 9.50 2.06 -14.32
C TRP A 104 8.77 0.82 -14.82
N HIS A 105 7.52 0.67 -14.42
CA HIS A 105 6.65 -0.44 -14.80
C HIS A 105 5.17 -0.09 -14.59
N GLN A 106 4.28 -0.98 -15.02
CA GLN A 106 2.86 -0.95 -14.70
C GLN A 106 2.47 -2.28 -14.04
N ASP A 107 1.79 -2.21 -12.89
CA ASP A 107 1.45 -3.37 -12.06
C ASP A 107 0.70 -4.46 -12.83
N ALA A 108 -0.27 -4.08 -13.67
CA ALA A 108 -1.14 -5.00 -14.40
C ALA A 108 -0.35 -6.09 -15.16
N THR A 109 0.74 -5.68 -15.83
CA THR A 109 1.61 -6.57 -16.60
C THR A 109 2.25 -7.63 -15.71
N TYR A 110 2.75 -7.24 -14.54
CA TYR A 110 3.41 -8.15 -13.59
C TYR A 110 2.39 -9.03 -12.85
N MET A 111 1.17 -8.53 -12.67
CA MET A 111 0.06 -9.28 -12.06
C MET A 111 -0.63 -10.22 -13.06
N GLY A 112 -0.26 -10.21 -14.34
CA GLY A 112 -0.93 -10.99 -15.38
C GLY A 112 -2.37 -10.55 -15.65
N MET A 113 -2.70 -9.30 -15.34
CA MET A 113 -4.02 -8.72 -15.51
C MET A 113 -4.15 -8.01 -16.85
N ASN A 114 -5.27 -8.24 -17.54
CA ASN A 114 -5.62 -7.55 -18.78
C ASN A 114 -6.65 -6.41 -18.56
N SER A 115 -7.17 -6.28 -17.34
CA SER A 115 -8.10 -5.21 -16.96
C SER A 115 -7.33 -4.04 -16.36
N SER A 116 -7.80 -2.82 -16.58
CA SER A 116 -7.36 -1.62 -15.87
C SER A 116 -8.34 -1.20 -14.75
N ASP A 117 -9.34 -2.05 -14.46
CA ASP A 117 -10.36 -1.82 -13.44
C ASP A 117 -9.87 -2.29 -12.06
N PHE A 118 -8.71 -1.76 -11.65
CA PHE A 118 -8.13 -1.97 -10.32
C PHE A 118 -7.17 -0.81 -10.02
N LEU A 119 -6.82 -0.67 -8.74
CA LEU A 119 -5.82 0.30 -8.30
C LEU A 119 -4.98 -0.26 -7.14
N THR A 120 -3.85 0.39 -6.87
CA THR A 120 -2.95 0.02 -5.77
C THR A 120 -2.99 1.12 -4.69
N PRO A 121 -3.61 0.88 -3.52
CA PRO A 121 -3.49 1.77 -2.40
C PRO A 121 -2.12 1.59 -1.75
N TRP A 122 -1.20 2.52 -2.01
CA TRP A 122 0.12 2.55 -1.39
C TRP A 122 0.13 3.51 -0.20
N PHE A 123 0.53 3.02 0.98
CA PHE A 123 0.62 3.82 2.20
C PHE A 123 1.94 3.57 2.93
N ALA A 124 2.43 4.60 3.60
CA ALA A 124 3.73 4.58 4.24
C ALA A 124 3.61 4.37 5.76
N LEU A 125 4.33 3.37 6.29
CA LEU A 125 4.49 3.16 7.74
C LEU A 125 5.75 3.85 8.31
N THR A 126 6.58 4.38 7.41
CA THR A 126 7.76 5.20 7.69
C THR A 126 7.73 6.43 6.77
N PRO A 127 8.49 7.50 7.06
CA PRO A 127 8.73 8.54 6.08
C PRO A 127 9.21 7.95 4.75
N SER A 128 8.69 8.50 3.65
CA SER A 128 9.03 8.08 2.29
C SER A 128 9.52 9.30 1.52
N THR A 129 10.78 9.66 1.76
CA THR A 129 11.45 10.81 1.12
C THR A 129 12.25 10.38 -0.10
N ILE A 130 12.80 11.34 -0.84
CA ILE A 130 13.67 11.08 -2.00
C ILE A 130 14.90 10.25 -1.57
N GLU A 131 15.50 10.60 -0.42
CA GLU A 131 16.68 9.92 0.13
C GLU A 131 16.36 8.49 0.61
N MET A 132 15.10 8.21 0.94
CA MET A 132 14.60 6.89 1.35
C MET A 132 13.99 6.10 0.18
N GLY A 133 14.07 6.64 -1.04
CA GLY A 133 13.55 6.01 -2.26
C GLY A 133 12.03 6.04 -2.34
N CYS A 134 11.41 7.22 -2.25
CA CYS A 134 9.97 7.38 -2.48
C CYS A 134 9.52 6.92 -3.87
N MET A 135 8.21 6.74 -4.06
CA MET A 135 7.64 6.45 -5.37
C MET A 135 7.84 7.64 -6.34
N SER A 136 7.80 7.33 -7.62
CA SER A 136 7.65 8.28 -8.73
C SER A 136 6.54 7.74 -9.63
N MET A 137 5.60 8.60 -10.00
CA MET A 137 4.44 8.28 -10.84
C MET A 137 4.49 9.12 -12.11
#